data_AF-A0A9E0WAZ3-F1
#
_entry.id   AF-A0A9E0WAZ3-F1
#
_cell.length_a   1.000
_cell.length_b   1.000
_cell.length_c   1.000
_cell.angle_alpha   90.00
_cell.angle_beta   90.00
_cell.angle_gamma   90.00
#
_symmetry.space_group_name_H-M   'P 1'
#
loop_
_entity.id
_entity.type
_entity.pdbx_description
1 polymer ?
#
loop_
_entity_poly.entity_id
_entity_poly.type
_entity_poly.pdbx_seq_one_letter_code
_entity_poly.pdbx_strand_id
1 'polypeptide(L)'
;MLKQHSHIVAPISDELRTRALYTVEELRERGKADKEAVDKLYNLIVELTDAGLDFFFLEPLRRLRASNMMLGMARVGISSMLKGSKIVVHKVLKKLDDRSLASILDFIEEIIHQPEDV
;
A
#
# COMPACT_ATOMS: atom_id res chain seq x y z
N MET A 1 -9.14 7.14 -13.91
CA MET A 1 -8.18 6.94 -15.02
C MET A 1 -6.80 7.42 -14.60
N LEU A 2 -6.13 6.64 -13.74
CA LEU A 2 -4.73 6.89 -13.41
C LEU A 2 -3.88 6.87 -14.68
N LYS A 3 -4.00 5.82 -15.49
CA LYS A 3 -3.22 5.52 -16.73
C LYS A 3 -3.12 6.61 -17.81
N GLN A 4 -3.87 7.72 -17.71
CA GLN A 4 -3.79 8.84 -18.64
C GLN A 4 -2.71 9.87 -18.28
N HIS A 5 -2.04 9.71 -17.14
CA HIS A 5 -1.04 10.64 -16.63
C HIS A 5 0.30 9.93 -16.40
N SER A 6 1.38 10.70 -16.35
CA SER A 6 2.68 10.18 -15.93
C SER A 6 2.64 9.81 -14.45
N HIS A 7 3.21 8.65 -14.10
CA HIS A 7 3.25 8.16 -12.73
C HIS A 7 4.68 7.91 -12.26
N ILE A 8 4.86 8.04 -10.95
CA ILE A 8 6.01 7.48 -10.26
C ILE A 8 5.54 6.14 -9.67
N VAL A 9 6.30 5.08 -9.93
CA VAL A 9 5.99 3.73 -9.48
C VAL A 9 6.98 3.28 -8.40
N ALA A 10 6.51 2.46 -7.46
CA ALA A 10 7.36 1.75 -6.52
C ALA A 10 7.22 0.24 -6.79
N PRO A 11 8.33 -0.49 -6.96
CA PRO A 11 8.28 -1.93 -7.11
C PRO A 11 7.77 -2.56 -5.80
N ILE A 12 6.92 -3.56 -5.94
CA ILE A 12 6.49 -4.45 -4.86
C ILE A 12 6.93 -5.87 -5.18
N SER A 13 7.04 -6.72 -4.15
CA SER A 13 7.37 -8.13 -4.38
C SER A 13 6.21 -8.86 -5.05
N ASP A 14 6.51 -9.96 -5.76
CA ASP A 14 5.49 -10.79 -6.39
C ASP A 14 4.52 -11.38 -5.37
N GLU A 15 5.00 -11.68 -4.16
CA GLU A 15 4.14 -12.16 -3.07
C GLU A 15 3.18 -11.05 -2.61
N LEU A 16 3.63 -9.80 -2.48
CA LEU A 16 2.76 -8.69 -2.10
C LEU A 16 1.74 -8.40 -3.20
N ARG A 17 2.17 -8.44 -4.48
CA ARG A 17 1.25 -8.31 -5.62
C ARG A 17 0.17 -9.39 -5.59
N THR A 18 0.57 -10.65 -5.43
CA THR A 18 -0.35 -11.79 -5.41
C THR A 18 -1.33 -11.68 -4.24
N ARG A 19 -0.84 -11.38 -3.02
CA ARG A 19 -1.71 -11.16 -1.86
C ARG A 19 -2.67 -10.01 -2.07
N ALA A 20 -2.22 -8.91 -2.68
CA ALA A 20 -3.06 -7.75 -2.93
C ALA A 20 -4.22 -8.09 -3.87
N LEU A 21 -3.93 -8.72 -5.01
CA LEU A 21 -4.95 -9.10 -5.99
C LEU A 21 -5.92 -10.14 -5.42
N TYR A 22 -5.42 -11.16 -4.71
CA TYR A 22 -6.26 -12.14 -4.03
C TYR A 22 -7.18 -11.48 -2.99
N THR A 23 -6.64 -10.58 -2.17
CA THR A 23 -7.43 -9.84 -1.17
C THR A 23 -8.49 -8.98 -1.86
N VAL A 24 -8.17 -8.35 -2.99
CA VAL A 24 -9.13 -7.56 -3.77
C VAL A 24 -10.27 -8.43 -4.27
N GLU A 25 -9.97 -9.58 -4.88
CA GLU A 25 -10.97 -10.53 -5.36
C GLU A 25 -11.84 -11.05 -4.21
N GLU A 26 -11.24 -11.51 -3.12
CA GLU A 26 -11.95 -12.01 -1.94
C GLU A 26 -12.92 -10.97 -1.35
N LEU A 27 -12.46 -9.74 -1.16
CA LEU A 27 -13.28 -8.68 -0.57
C LEU A 27 -14.39 -8.22 -1.53
N ARG A 28 -14.13 -8.27 -2.85
CA ARG A 28 -15.12 -7.97 -3.88
C ARG A 28 -16.23 -9.02 -3.92
N GLU A 29 -15.88 -10.31 -3.85
CA GLU A 29 -16.85 -11.41 -3.77
C GLU A 29 -17.71 -11.33 -2.50
N ARG A 30 -17.09 -10.95 -1.37
CA ARG A 30 -17.80 -10.75 -0.11
C ARG A 30 -18.83 -9.63 -0.19
N GLY A 31 -18.46 -8.51 -0.83
CA GLY A 31 -19.34 -7.36 -1.08
C GLY A 31 -19.84 -6.64 0.17
N LYS A 32 -19.24 -6.91 1.35
CA LYS A 32 -19.66 -6.34 2.64
C LYS A 32 -18.48 -5.74 3.39
N ALA A 33 -18.63 -4.49 3.83
CA ALA A 33 -17.67 -3.75 4.63
C ALA A 33 -17.76 -4.11 6.13
N ASP A 34 -17.76 -5.41 6.44
CA ASP A 34 -17.73 -5.86 7.83
C ASP A 34 -16.32 -5.78 8.44
N LYS A 35 -16.23 -6.11 9.73
CA LYS A 35 -14.97 -6.02 10.49
C LYS A 35 -13.83 -6.81 9.83
N GLU A 36 -14.11 -7.99 9.30
CA GLU A 36 -13.08 -8.82 8.68
C GLU A 36 -12.57 -8.18 7.38
N ALA A 37 -13.48 -7.66 6.56
CA ALA A 37 -13.13 -6.95 5.34
C ALA A 37 -12.29 -5.70 5.64
N VAL A 38 -12.68 -4.92 6.65
CA VAL A 38 -11.96 -3.74 7.11
C VAL A 38 -10.57 -4.08 7.61
N ASP A 39 -10.42 -5.14 8.41
CA ASP A 39 -9.12 -5.56 8.96
C ASP A 39 -8.17 -6.06 7.84
N LYS A 40 -8.69 -6.84 6.87
CA LYS A 40 -7.92 -7.28 5.69
C LYS A 40 -7.46 -6.12 4.83
N LEU A 41 -8.38 -5.22 4.49
CA LEU A 41 -8.09 -4.03 3.69
C LEU A 41 -7.09 -3.10 4.40
N TYR A 42 -7.23 -2.93 5.71
CA TYR A 42 -6.28 -2.16 6.52
C TYR A 42 -4.86 -2.71 6.41
N ASN A 43 -4.68 -4.03 6.59
CA ASN A 43 -3.37 -4.66 6.52
C ASN A 43 -2.77 -4.52 5.12
N LEU A 44 -3.57 -4.72 4.07
CA LEU A 44 -3.13 -4.56 2.69
C LEU A 44 -2.64 -3.12 2.40
N ILE A 45 -3.42 -2.10 2.76
CA ILE A 45 -3.03 -0.70 2.57
C ILE A 45 -1.74 -0.39 3.31
N VAL A 46 -1.58 -0.92 4.52
CA VAL A 46 -0.36 -0.76 5.33
C VAL A 46 0.85 -1.38 4.64
N GLU A 47 0.74 -2.62 4.14
CA GLU A 47 1.84 -3.31 3.45
C GLU A 47 2.25 -2.58 2.16
N LEU A 48 1.27 -2.16 1.35
CA LEU A 48 1.53 -1.38 0.13
C LEU A 48 2.22 -0.04 0.46
N THR A 49 1.76 0.64 1.51
CA THR A 49 2.36 1.92 1.93
C THR A 49 3.79 1.72 2.42
N ASP A 50 4.08 0.67 3.18
CA ASP A 50 5.42 0.37 3.69
C ASP A 50 6.40 0.09 2.54
N ALA A 51 5.99 -0.70 1.55
CA ALA A 51 6.79 -0.96 0.34
C ALA A 51 7.08 0.34 -0.45
N GLY A 52 6.07 1.19 -0.64
CA GLY A 52 6.23 2.47 -1.30
C GLY A 52 7.18 3.41 -0.54
N LEU A 53 7.06 3.49 0.78
CA LEU A 53 7.95 4.32 1.61
C LEU A 53 9.39 3.80 1.61
N ASP A 54 9.61 2.48 1.63
CA ASP A 54 10.96 1.91 1.51
C ASP A 54 11.60 2.33 0.19
N PHE A 55 10.88 2.21 -0.92
CA PHE A 55 11.38 2.59 -2.24
C PHE A 55 11.62 4.10 -2.38
N PHE A 56 10.72 4.95 -1.90
CA PHE A 56 10.89 6.39 -2.08
C PHE A 56 11.87 7.03 -1.09
N PHE A 57 12.13 6.41 0.07
CA PHE A 57 12.97 7.01 1.10
C PHE A 57 14.25 6.21 1.40
N LEU A 58 14.17 4.89 1.55
CA LEU A 58 15.32 4.09 1.94
C LEU A 58 16.19 3.70 0.75
N GLU A 59 15.59 3.37 -0.38
CA GLU A 59 16.35 3.01 -1.59
C GLU A 59 17.29 4.14 -2.08
N PRO A 60 16.89 5.43 -2.12
CA PRO A 60 17.81 6.53 -2.42
C PRO A 60 19.01 6.57 -1.47
N LEU A 61 18.79 6.37 -0.17
CA LEU A 61 19.87 6.37 0.82
C LEU A 61 20.83 5.17 0.62
N ARG A 62 20.30 3.99 0.26
CA ARG A 62 21.13 2.83 -0.10
C ARG A 62 21.98 3.12 -1.32
N ARG A 63 21.42 3.73 -2.36
CA ARG A 63 22.15 4.12 -3.59
C ARG A 63 23.24 5.15 -3.33
N LEU A 64 23.00 6.07 -2.40
CA LEU A 64 24.00 7.03 -1.92
C LEU A 64 25.03 6.43 -0.96
N ARG A 65 24.96 5.12 -0.67
CA ARG A 65 25.81 4.42 0.30
C ARG A 65 25.81 5.10 1.67
N ALA A 66 24.63 5.56 2.11
CA ALA A 66 24.44 6.17 3.42
C ALA A 66 24.92 5.22 4.53
N SER A 67 25.50 5.77 5.59
CA SER A 67 25.97 4.98 6.73
C SER A 67 24.81 4.27 7.43
N ASN A 68 25.11 3.15 8.12
CA ASN A 68 24.12 2.41 8.90
C ASN A 68 23.41 3.31 9.94
N MET A 69 24.12 4.29 10.51
CA MET A 69 23.53 5.27 11.41
C MET A 69 22.47 6.13 10.70
N MET A 70 22.77 6.65 9.51
CA MET A 70 21.84 7.46 8.72
C MET A 70 20.62 6.64 8.26
N LEU A 71 20.84 5.40 7.80
CA LEU A 71 19.76 4.46 7.48
C LEU A 71 18.88 4.16 8.70
N GLY A 72 19.49 3.99 9.88
CA GLY A 72 18.78 3.82 11.15
C GLY A 72 17.88 5.01 11.49
N MET A 73 18.41 6.23 11.37
CA MET A 73 17.63 7.46 11.59
C MET A 73 16.46 7.58 10.60
N ALA A 74 16.70 7.29 9.32
CA ALA A 74 15.64 7.30 8.30
C ALA A 74 14.54 6.29 8.62
N ARG A 75 14.90 5.06 9.02
CA ARG A 75 13.93 4.03 9.44
C ARG A 75 13.06 4.48 10.61
N VAL A 76 13.64 5.17 11.60
CA VAL A 76 12.89 5.73 12.74
C VAL A 76 11.90 6.80 12.27
N GLY A 77 12.32 7.70 11.40
CA GLY A 77 11.45 8.73 10.81
C GLY A 77 10.27 8.11 10.05
N ILE A 78 10.56 7.18 9.14
CA ILE A 78 9.54 6.45 8.34
C ILE A 78 8.58 5.67 9.23
N SER A 79 9.10 4.97 10.25
CA SER A 79 8.25 4.23 11.20
C SER A 79 7.28 5.14 11.93
N SER A 80 7.70 6.37 12.24
CA SER A 80 6.85 7.36 12.90
C SER A 80 5.75 7.88 11.96
N MET A 81 6.09 8.16 10.70
CA MET A 81 5.10 8.49 9.67
C MET A 81 4.10 7.36 9.46
N LEU A 82 4.57 6.12 9.33
CA LEU A 82 3.72 4.95 9.11
C LEU A 82 2.75 4.73 10.29
N LYS A 83 3.18 4.96 11.54
CA LYS A 83 2.28 4.92 12.71
C LYS A 83 1.16 5.96 12.60
N GLY A 84 1.48 7.18 12.19
CA GLY A 84 0.49 8.23 11.94
C GLY A 84 -0.50 7.84 10.84
N SER A 85 0.02 7.36 9.70
CA SER A 85 -0.80 6.88 8.58
C SER A 85 -1.73 5.75 8.98
N LYS A 86 -1.24 4.75 9.75
CA LYS A 86 -2.04 3.64 10.28
C LYS A 86 -3.25 4.11 11.08
N ILE A 87 -3.08 5.10 11.95
CA ILE A 87 -4.18 5.67 12.75
C ILE A 87 -5.24 6.29 11.84
N VAL A 88 -4.82 7.03 10.81
CA VAL A 88 -5.75 7.67 9.87
C VAL A 88 -6.48 6.63 9.04
N VAL A 89 -5.77 5.68 8.44
CA VAL A 89 -6.37 4.58 7.65
C VAL A 89 -7.38 3.84 8.51
N HIS A 90 -7.02 3.43 9.72
CA HIS A 90 -7.93 2.72 10.61
C HIS A 90 -9.19 3.53 10.97
N LYS A 91 -9.06 4.85 11.20
CA LYS A 91 -10.21 5.74 11.45
C LYS A 91 -11.14 5.88 10.24
N VAL A 92 -10.57 5.96 9.04
CA VAL A 92 -11.33 6.07 7.79
C VAL A 92 -12.06 4.76 7.49
N LEU A 93 -11.35 3.63 7.56
CA LEU A 93 -11.93 2.32 7.25
C LEU A 93 -13.04 1.90 8.24
N LYS A 94 -13.04 2.41 9.47
CA LYS A 94 -14.16 2.22 10.42
C LYS A 94 -15.50 2.79 9.94
N LYS A 95 -15.49 3.71 8.99
CA LYS A 95 -16.68 4.35 8.41
C LYS A 95 -16.97 3.83 7.00
N LEU A 96 -16.25 2.80 6.56
CA LEU A 96 -16.40 2.23 5.24
C LEU A 96 -17.79 1.57 5.12
N ASP A 97 -18.52 1.92 4.07
CA ASP A 97 -19.72 1.20 3.65
C ASP A 97 -19.41 0.33 2.42
N ASP A 98 -20.37 -0.49 2.00
CA ASP A 98 -20.17 -1.46 0.91
C ASP A 98 -19.80 -0.78 -0.42
N ARG A 99 -20.31 0.43 -0.67
CA ARG A 99 -19.99 1.22 -1.87
C ARG A 99 -18.57 1.75 -1.84
N SER A 100 -18.14 2.27 -0.69
CA SER A 100 -16.79 2.76 -0.48
C SER A 100 -15.78 1.61 -0.53
N LEU A 101 -16.16 0.42 -0.04
CA LEU A 101 -15.36 -0.79 -0.19
C LEU A 101 -15.13 -1.12 -1.67
N ALA A 102 -16.18 -1.20 -2.49
CA ALA A 102 -16.00 -1.44 -3.92
C ALA A 102 -15.05 -0.41 -4.57
N SER A 103 -15.25 0.87 -4.24
CA SER A 103 -14.45 1.97 -4.81
C SER A 103 -12.96 1.89 -4.46
N ILE A 104 -12.61 1.49 -3.23
CA ILE A 104 -11.20 1.35 -2.82
C ILE A 104 -10.55 0.10 -3.40
N LEU A 105 -11.31 -0.99 -3.59
CA LEU A 105 -10.83 -2.20 -4.25
C LEU A 105 -10.48 -1.92 -5.72
N ASP A 106 -11.34 -1.19 -6.43
CA ASP A 106 -11.09 -0.75 -7.81
C ASP A 106 -9.83 0.13 -7.89
N PHE A 107 -9.66 1.04 -6.93
CA PHE A 107 -8.44 1.86 -6.86
C PHE A 107 -7.17 1.03 -6.65
N ILE A 108 -7.19 0.03 -5.76
CA ILE A 108 -6.03 -0.84 -5.50
C ILE A 108 -5.66 -1.62 -6.77
N GLU A 109 -6.65 -2.14 -7.49
CA GLU A 109 -6.43 -2.82 -8.76
C GLU A 109 -5.89 -1.86 -9.84
N GLU A 110 -6.36 -0.61 -9.86
CA GLU A 110 -5.88 0.43 -10.79
C GLU A 110 -4.41 0.83 -10.57
N ILE A 111 -3.85 0.69 -9.36
CA ILE A 111 -2.47 1.09 -9.06
C ILE A 111 -1.46 -0.07 -9.11
N ILE A 112 -1.92 -1.32 -9.19
CA ILE A 112 -1.05 -2.50 -9.25
C ILE A 112 -0.89 -2.95 -10.70
N HIS A 113 0.34 -2.96 -11.19
CA HIS A 113 0.66 -3.31 -12.56
C HIS A 113 1.76 -4.36 -12.63
N GLN A 114 1.70 -5.20 -13.67
CA GLN A 114 2.83 -6.04 -14.03
C GLN A 114 3.92 -5.17 -14.68
N PRO A 115 5.20 -5.59 -14.59
CA PRO A 115 6.23 -4.99 -15.43
C PRO A 115 5.84 -5.14 -16.90
N GLU A 116 6.13 -4.13 -17.72
CA GLU A 116 6.03 -4.28 -19.17
C GLU A 116 7.06 -5.34 -19.62
N ASP A 117 6.64 -6.29 -20.45
CA ASP A 117 7.55 -7.24 -21.08
C ASP A 117 8.57 -6.44 -21.92
N VAL A 118 9.86 -6.60 -21.60
CA VAL A 118 10.98 -5.92 -22.29
C VAL A 118 11.44 -6.74 -23.49
#